data_AF-A0A5J5PGZ1-F1
#
_entry.id   AF-A0A5J5PGZ1-F1
#
_cell.length_a   1.000
_cell.length_b   1.000
_cell.length_c   1.000
_cell.angle_alpha   90.00
_cell.angle_beta   90.00
_cell.angle_gamma   90.00
#
_symmetry.space_group_name_H-M   'P 1'
#
loop_
_entity.id
_entity.type
_entity.pdbx_description
1 polymer ?
#
loop_
_entity_poly.entity_id
_entity_poly.type
_entity_poly.pdbx_seq_one_letter_code
_entity_poly.pdbx_strand_id
1 'polypeptide(L)'
;MEDLGLSLSEYAVFGSILTVGGMLGAACSGKIADLAMGISEIFCITGWFAIVFSKDALWLDLGRLLVGCGSGVICYVLMLCCGKAVMFIMGSLINWRASALIGVIPCVLQLIGLFFIPESPRWLAKTNETKEFEAALRRHSGEHADISQEATDIRLYTEYIEQIPDEGLLNLFQKRYAYPLIVCAGLMFQQFGGLNGFSYYASFIFESAGFPSTVGSIGVAVLQQIFMAIIGVLFIDKSGRRPLLLMSAGGSCLGRVITGLSFFLQELSLFLPSWVLSELYSSES
;
A
#
# COMPACT_ATOMS: atom_id res chain seq x y z
N MET A 1 14.05 -9.40 15.32
CA MET A 1 14.54 -8.25 16.10
C MET A 1 15.92 -8.52 16.64
N GLU A 2 16.21 -9.75 17.11
CA GLU A 2 17.55 -10.13 17.60
C GLU A 2 18.61 -10.25 16.50
N ASP A 3 18.24 -10.71 15.28
CA ASP A 3 19.21 -10.93 14.19
C ASP A 3 19.88 -9.66 13.62
N LEU A 4 19.33 -8.47 13.87
CA LEU A 4 19.86 -7.19 13.34
C LEU A 4 20.35 -6.22 14.43
N GLY A 5 20.12 -6.51 15.72
CA GLY A 5 20.60 -5.67 16.82
C GLY A 5 20.10 -4.22 16.82
N LEU A 6 18.98 -3.93 16.14
CA LEU A 6 18.46 -2.57 15.96
C LEU A 6 17.75 -2.08 17.22
N SER A 7 18.02 -0.84 17.61
CA SER A 7 17.27 -0.13 18.63
C SER A 7 15.83 0.17 18.17
N LEU A 8 14.92 0.42 19.12
CA LEU A 8 13.52 0.77 18.83
C LEU A 8 13.40 1.99 17.88
N SER A 9 14.27 2.99 18.07
CA SER A 9 14.31 4.18 17.22
C SER A 9 14.76 3.87 15.80
N GLU A 10 15.76 3.00 15.64
CA GLU A 10 16.21 2.58 14.31
C GLU A 10 15.14 1.74 13.59
N TYR A 11 14.41 0.90 14.31
CA TYR A 11 13.26 0.18 13.72
C TYR A 11 12.12 1.12 13.30
N ALA A 12 11.86 2.18 14.07
CA ALA A 12 10.87 3.19 13.70
C ALA A 12 11.30 3.96 12.44
N VAL A 13 12.57 4.34 12.34
CA VAL A 13 13.14 4.96 11.14
C VAL A 13 13.01 4.02 9.94
N PHE A 14 13.42 2.76 10.11
CA PHE A 14 13.32 1.69 9.12
C PHE A 14 11.87 1.49 8.60
N GLY A 15 10.89 1.52 9.50
CA GLY A 15 9.47 1.44 9.13
C GLY A 15 9.00 2.64 8.32
N SER A 16 9.41 3.85 8.73
CA SER A 16 8.95 5.12 8.14
C SER A 16 9.55 5.44 6.77
N ILE A 17 10.77 4.97 6.47
CA ILE A 17 11.48 5.34 5.24
C ILE A 17 10.77 4.84 3.97
N LEU A 18 10.04 3.73 4.07
CA LEU A 18 9.21 3.21 2.99
C LEU A 18 8.10 4.21 2.60
N THR A 19 7.47 4.83 3.61
CA THR A 19 6.42 5.83 3.42
C THR A 19 6.98 7.12 2.82
N VAL A 20 8.18 7.52 3.24
CA VAL A 20 8.88 8.68 2.66
C VAL A 20 9.16 8.44 1.17
N GLY A 21 9.65 7.24 0.82
CA GLY A 21 9.83 6.85 -0.58
C GLY A 21 8.51 6.92 -1.35
N GLY A 22 7.43 6.36 -0.80
CA GLY A 22 6.10 6.41 -1.40
C GLY A 22 5.59 7.83 -1.68
N MET A 23 5.86 8.77 -0.76
CA MET A 23 5.52 10.18 -0.94
C MET A 23 6.31 10.82 -2.08
N LEU A 24 7.61 10.55 -2.19
CA LEU A 24 8.44 11.04 -3.30
C LEU A 24 7.98 10.46 -4.64
N GLY A 25 7.72 9.16 -4.68
CA GLY A 25 7.19 8.48 -5.87
C GLY A 25 5.85 9.06 -6.32
N ALA A 26 4.92 9.27 -5.39
CA ALA A 26 3.63 9.88 -5.67
C ALA A 26 3.76 11.33 -6.17
N ALA A 27 4.65 12.13 -5.58
CA ALA A 27 4.90 13.51 -6.00
C ALA A 27 5.47 13.61 -7.43
N CYS A 28 6.33 12.66 -7.82
CA CYS A 28 6.91 12.60 -9.15
C CYS A 28 5.96 12.00 -10.20
N SER A 29 5.02 11.13 -9.79
CA SER A 29 4.15 10.35 -10.68
C SER A 29 3.45 11.16 -11.77
N GLY A 30 2.96 12.37 -11.45
CA GLY A 30 2.26 13.21 -12.42
C GLY A 30 3.14 13.70 -13.56
N LYS A 31 4.43 13.96 -13.31
CA LYS A 31 5.38 14.44 -14.33
C LYS A 31 5.94 13.33 -15.20
N ILE A 32 6.05 12.12 -14.64
CA ILE A 32 6.61 10.96 -15.32
C ILE A 32 5.52 9.98 -15.77
N ALA A 33 4.23 10.35 -15.71
CA ALA A 33 3.08 9.45 -15.87
C ALA A 33 3.20 8.50 -17.07
N ASP A 34 3.69 9.02 -18.19
CA ASP A 34 3.86 8.29 -19.46
C ASP A 34 4.90 7.16 -19.38
N LEU A 35 5.92 7.28 -18.53
CA LEU A 35 6.96 6.27 -18.31
C LEU A 35 6.96 5.74 -16.86
N ALA A 36 5.95 6.12 -16.08
CA ALA A 36 5.96 5.98 -14.63
C ALA A 36 5.99 4.52 -14.20
N MET A 37 5.26 3.66 -14.91
CA MET A 37 5.16 2.23 -14.59
C MET A 37 6.51 1.53 -14.76
N GLY A 38 7.18 1.69 -15.91
CA GLY A 38 8.49 1.07 -16.15
C GLY A 38 9.59 1.63 -15.23
N ILE A 39 9.62 2.95 -15.01
CA ILE A 39 10.58 3.57 -14.09
C ILE A 39 10.36 3.05 -12.66
N SER A 40 9.11 3.00 -12.21
CA SER A 40 8.74 2.48 -10.88
C SER A 40 9.20 1.04 -10.66
N GLU A 41 9.05 0.17 -11.66
CA GLU A 41 9.48 -1.22 -11.58
C GLU A 41 11.00 -1.35 -11.44
N ILE A 42 11.77 -0.54 -12.16
CA ILE A 42 13.23 -0.51 -12.02
C ILE A 42 13.62 -0.11 -10.59
N PHE A 43 12.96 0.91 -10.02
CA PHE A 43 13.16 1.31 -8.63
C PHE A 43 12.81 0.19 -7.64
N CYS A 44 11.69 -0.51 -7.85
CA CYS A 44 11.28 -1.65 -7.02
C CYS A 44 12.27 -2.81 -7.10
N ILE A 45 12.70 -3.22 -8.30
CA ILE A 45 13.65 -4.32 -8.51
C ILE A 45 14.98 -3.98 -7.84
N THR A 46 15.49 -2.77 -8.09
CA THR A 46 16.73 -2.29 -7.48
C THR A 46 16.63 -2.25 -5.96
N GLY A 47 15.50 -1.79 -5.42
CA GLY A 47 15.23 -1.74 -3.99
C GLY A 47 15.19 -3.12 -3.33
N TRP A 48 14.51 -4.10 -3.95
CA TRP A 48 14.50 -5.47 -3.45
C TRP A 48 15.88 -6.13 -3.50
N PHE A 49 16.65 -5.93 -4.58
CA PHE A 49 18.03 -6.42 -4.63
C PHE A 49 18.93 -5.77 -3.57
N ALA A 50 18.78 -4.46 -3.33
CA ALA A 50 19.49 -3.77 -2.26
C ALA A 50 19.17 -4.36 -0.87
N ILE A 51 17.90 -4.74 -0.62
CA ILE A 51 17.49 -5.42 0.62
C ILE A 51 18.16 -6.80 0.73
N VAL A 52 18.16 -7.59 -0.35
CA VAL A 52 18.72 -8.97 -0.35
C VAL A 52 20.21 -8.97 -0.06
N PHE A 53 20.98 -8.06 -0.67
CA PHE A 53 22.42 -7.97 -0.51
C PHE A 53 22.88 -7.10 0.68
N SER A 54 21.94 -6.58 1.46
CA SER A 54 22.27 -5.71 2.59
C SER A 54 23.08 -6.45 3.65
N LYS A 55 24.21 -5.83 4.01
CA LYS A 55 25.09 -6.23 5.13
C LYS A 55 24.97 -5.26 6.31
N ASP A 56 24.58 -4.01 6.02
CA ASP A 56 24.45 -2.91 6.99
C ASP A 56 23.03 -2.31 6.93
N ALA A 57 22.60 -1.68 8.03
CA ALA A 57 21.28 -1.04 8.16
C ALA A 57 21.01 0.02 7.07
N LEU A 58 22.04 0.77 6.65
CA LEU A 58 21.93 1.80 5.61
C LEU A 58 21.50 1.23 4.25
N TRP A 59 22.00 0.06 3.88
CA TRP A 59 21.61 -0.61 2.63
C TRP A 59 20.17 -1.10 2.67
N LEU A 60 19.73 -1.54 3.84
CA LEU A 60 18.36 -1.98 4.09
C LEU A 60 17.38 -0.78 3.99
N ASP A 61 17.76 0.36 4.58
CA ASP A 61 17.03 1.62 4.54
C ASP A 61 16.93 2.19 3.12
N LEU A 62 18.05 2.20 2.38
CA LEU A 62 18.08 2.63 0.99
C LEU A 62 17.19 1.76 0.11
N GLY A 63 17.25 0.44 0.30
CA GLY A 63 16.40 -0.49 -0.44
C GLY A 63 14.91 -0.23 -0.19
N ARG A 64 14.52 0.05 1.06
CA ARG A 64 13.12 0.41 1.40
C ARG A 64 12.70 1.75 0.84
N LEU A 65 13.58 2.73 0.80
CA LEU A 65 13.29 4.02 0.15
C LEU A 65 12.95 3.81 -1.33
N LEU A 66 13.75 3.02 -2.04
CA LEU A 66 13.57 2.72 -3.47
C LEU A 66 12.29 1.92 -3.75
N VAL A 67 12.01 0.87 -2.96
CA VAL A 67 10.74 0.13 -3.04
C VAL A 67 9.57 1.06 -2.73
N GLY A 68 9.73 1.97 -1.78
CA GLY A 68 8.76 3.02 -1.45
C GLY A 68 8.44 3.87 -2.67
N CYS A 69 9.46 4.44 -3.31
CA CYS A 69 9.31 5.26 -4.52
C CYS A 69 8.54 4.54 -5.63
N GLY A 70 8.84 3.26 -5.88
CA GLY A 70 8.11 2.50 -6.88
C GLY A 70 6.65 2.22 -6.45
N SER A 71 6.43 1.78 -5.22
CA SER A 71 5.08 1.49 -4.70
C SER A 71 4.15 2.70 -4.68
N GLY A 72 4.68 3.93 -4.51
CA GLY A 72 3.90 5.16 -4.56
C GLY A 72 3.30 5.48 -5.94
N VAL A 73 3.83 4.87 -6.99
CA VAL A 73 3.35 5.03 -8.38
C VAL A 73 2.28 3.97 -8.73
N ILE A 74 2.34 2.79 -8.11
CA ILE A 74 1.45 1.65 -8.41
C ILE A 74 0.27 1.63 -7.41
N CYS A 75 -0.81 2.35 -7.74
CA CYS A 75 -2.00 2.43 -6.89
C CYS A 75 -3.10 1.43 -7.31
N TYR A 76 -2.88 0.13 -7.09
CA TYR A 76 -3.94 -0.89 -7.18
C TYR A 76 -4.21 -1.54 -5.83
N VAL A 77 -5.27 -1.09 -5.16
CA VAL A 77 -5.62 -1.47 -3.78
C VAL A 77 -5.81 -2.98 -3.61
N LEU A 78 -6.45 -3.66 -4.57
CA LEU A 78 -6.69 -5.11 -4.49
C LEU A 78 -5.39 -5.92 -4.48
N MET A 79 -4.51 -5.63 -5.44
CA MET A 79 -3.24 -6.34 -5.59
C MET A 79 -2.30 -6.03 -4.41
N LEU A 80 -2.36 -4.81 -3.88
CA LEU A 80 -1.67 -4.44 -2.64
C LEU A 80 -2.15 -5.27 -1.44
N CYS A 81 -3.45 -5.53 -1.33
CA CYS A 81 -3.98 -6.36 -0.25
C CYS A 81 -3.46 -7.79 -0.36
N CYS A 82 -3.63 -8.43 -1.51
CA CYS A 82 -3.14 -9.80 -1.72
C CYS A 82 -1.63 -9.91 -1.49
N GLY A 83 -0.85 -8.94 -2.01
CA GLY A 83 0.59 -8.88 -1.80
C GLY A 83 0.99 -8.76 -0.33
N LYS A 84 0.36 -7.86 0.44
CA LYS A 84 0.60 -7.74 1.88
C LYS A 84 0.29 -9.03 2.63
N ALA A 85 -0.81 -9.71 2.29
CA ALA A 85 -1.17 -10.97 2.94
C ALA A 85 -0.12 -12.05 2.71
N VAL A 86 0.34 -12.21 1.47
CA VAL A 86 1.42 -13.15 1.11
C VAL A 86 2.69 -12.81 1.89
N MET A 87 3.06 -11.53 1.97
CA MET A 87 4.28 -11.11 2.69
C MET A 87 4.18 -11.36 4.21
N PHE A 88 3.01 -11.20 4.83
CA PHE A 88 2.82 -11.53 6.25
C PHE A 88 2.93 -13.03 6.53
N ILE A 89 2.39 -13.88 5.64
CA ILE A 89 2.48 -15.34 5.78
C ILE A 89 3.92 -15.79 5.55
N MET A 90 4.55 -15.35 4.46
CA MET A 90 5.91 -15.76 4.11
C MET A 90 6.96 -15.22 5.10
N GLY A 91 6.78 -13.98 5.57
CA GLY A 91 7.64 -13.38 6.60
C GLY A 91 7.55 -14.06 7.97
N SER A 92 6.49 -14.83 8.22
CA SER A 92 6.31 -15.64 9.42
C SER A 92 6.98 -17.02 9.32
N LEU A 93 7.17 -17.53 8.10
CA LEU A 93 7.63 -18.90 7.84
C LEU A 93 9.08 -18.99 7.37
N ILE A 94 9.63 -17.91 6.80
CA ILE A 94 10.91 -17.92 6.08
C ILE A 94 11.78 -16.73 6.52
N ASN A 95 13.11 -16.92 6.50
CA ASN A 95 14.10 -15.86 6.69
C ASN A 95 13.81 -14.61 5.85
N TRP A 96 14.03 -13.44 6.43
CA TRP A 96 13.74 -12.13 5.81
C TRP A 96 14.41 -11.91 4.44
N ARG A 97 15.61 -12.46 4.22
CA ARG A 97 16.31 -12.41 2.92
C ARG A 97 15.60 -13.21 1.82
N ALA A 98 15.10 -14.39 2.15
CA ALA A 98 14.35 -15.21 1.20
C ALA A 98 12.97 -14.60 0.95
N SER A 99 12.33 -14.01 1.96
CA SER A 99 11.10 -13.21 1.77
C SER A 99 11.33 -12.00 0.83
N ALA A 100 12.49 -11.34 0.91
CA ALA A 100 12.87 -10.27 -0.01
C ALA A 100 13.11 -10.77 -1.45
N LEU A 101 13.74 -11.93 -1.63
CA LEU A 101 13.90 -12.56 -2.95
C LEU A 101 12.56 -12.88 -3.61
N ILE A 102 11.59 -13.34 -2.84
CA ILE A 102 10.23 -13.62 -3.34
C ILE A 102 9.54 -12.31 -3.77
N GLY A 103 9.83 -11.19 -3.11
CA GLY A 103 9.37 -9.86 -3.51
C GLY A 103 9.88 -9.40 -4.88
N VAL A 104 11.04 -9.90 -5.35
CA VAL A 104 11.59 -9.59 -6.68
C VAL A 104 10.75 -10.23 -7.79
N ILE A 105 10.21 -11.43 -7.56
CA ILE A 105 9.50 -12.24 -8.56
C ILE A 105 8.34 -11.47 -9.21
N PRO A 106 7.36 -10.90 -8.46
CA PRO A 106 6.26 -10.16 -9.07
C PRO A 106 6.74 -8.90 -9.79
N CYS A 107 7.81 -8.23 -9.32
CA CYS A 107 8.34 -7.04 -9.99
C CYS A 107 8.95 -7.38 -11.36
N VAL A 108 9.72 -8.48 -11.46
CA VAL A 108 10.29 -8.93 -12.73
C VAL A 108 9.20 -9.44 -13.66
N LEU A 109 8.20 -10.17 -13.13
CA LEU A 109 7.07 -10.65 -13.92
C LEU A 109 6.26 -9.48 -14.49
N GLN A 110 6.03 -8.43 -13.70
CA GLN A 110 5.34 -7.23 -14.15
C GLN A 110 6.13 -6.48 -15.23
N LEU A 111 7.46 -6.36 -15.07
CA LEU A 111 8.34 -5.75 -16.07
C LEU A 111 8.33 -6.49 -17.40
N ILE A 112 8.34 -7.83 -17.35
CA ILE A 112 8.19 -8.64 -18.57
C ILE A 112 6.78 -8.45 -19.16
N GLY A 113 5.76 -8.41 -18.30
CA GLY A 113 4.37 -8.17 -18.70
C GLY A 113 4.14 -6.83 -19.39
N LEU A 114 4.86 -5.78 -18.97
CA LEU A 114 4.76 -4.44 -19.54
C LEU A 114 5.08 -4.44 -21.04
N PHE A 115 6.03 -5.26 -21.50
CA PHE A 115 6.35 -5.39 -22.94
C PHE A 115 5.22 -6.00 -23.78
N PHE A 116 4.28 -6.73 -23.16
CA PHE A 116 3.14 -7.32 -23.86
C PHE A 116 1.88 -6.46 -23.80
N ILE A 117 1.84 -5.47 -22.90
CA ILE A 117 0.68 -4.61 -22.71
C ILE A 117 0.82 -3.43 -23.69
N PRO A 118 -0.14 -3.24 -24.61
CA PRO A 118 -0.11 -2.08 -25.48
C PRO A 118 -0.30 -0.80 -24.66
N GLU A 119 0.33 0.28 -25.12
CA GLU A 119 0.20 1.59 -24.49
C GLU A 119 -1.26 2.08 -24.45
N SER A 120 -1.56 2.95 -23.49
CA SER A 120 -2.90 3.50 -23.32
C SER A 120 -3.35 4.26 -24.59
N PRO A 121 -4.57 4.04 -25.12
CA PRO A 121 -5.08 4.77 -26.27
C PRO A 121 -5.04 6.29 -26.10
N ARG A 122 -5.17 6.79 -24.87
CA ARG A 122 -5.09 8.23 -24.58
C ARG A 122 -3.68 8.78 -24.77
N TRP A 123 -2.67 7.99 -24.43
CA TRP A 123 -1.28 8.35 -24.66
C TRP A 123 -0.94 8.32 -26.16
N LEU A 124 -1.37 7.27 -26.86
CA LEU A 124 -1.20 7.13 -28.32
C LEU A 124 -1.92 8.24 -29.11
N ALA A 125 -3.05 8.75 -28.62
CA ALA A 125 -3.73 9.89 -29.19
C ALA A 125 -2.89 11.18 -29.09
N LYS A 126 -2.12 11.34 -28.01
CA LYS A 126 -1.24 12.50 -27.76
C LYS A 126 0.06 12.44 -28.57
N THR A 127 0.64 11.25 -28.75
CA THR A 127 1.85 11.06 -29.58
C THR A 127 1.58 11.06 -31.09
N ASN A 128 0.31 11.24 -31.50
CA ASN A 128 -0.14 11.31 -32.89
C ASN A 128 0.08 10.02 -33.71
N GLU A 129 0.24 8.89 -33.03
CA GLU A 129 0.43 7.56 -33.62
C GLU A 129 -0.90 6.92 -34.00
N THR A 130 -1.48 7.38 -35.11
CA THR A 130 -2.84 7.00 -35.53
C THR A 130 -3.06 5.49 -35.72
N LYS A 131 -2.06 4.76 -36.23
CA LYS A 131 -2.17 3.31 -36.46
C LYS A 131 -2.14 2.50 -35.16
N GLU A 132 -1.24 2.83 -34.25
CA GLU A 132 -1.15 2.16 -32.95
C GLU A 132 -2.35 2.50 -32.07
N PHE A 133 -2.79 3.76 -32.12
CA PHE A 133 -4.00 4.22 -31.45
C PHE A 133 -5.24 3.40 -31.87
N GLU A 134 -5.48 3.25 -33.17
CA GLU A 134 -6.61 2.47 -33.67
C GLU A 134 -6.49 0.98 -33.31
N ALA A 135 -5.27 0.42 -33.32
CA ALA A 135 -5.02 -0.97 -32.93
C ALA A 135 -5.29 -1.22 -31.43
N ALA A 136 -4.83 -0.31 -30.55
CA ALA A 136 -5.05 -0.40 -29.11
C ALA A 136 -6.55 -0.25 -28.77
N LEU A 137 -7.25 0.66 -29.45
CA LEU A 137 -8.68 0.90 -29.25
C LEU A 137 -9.53 -0.28 -29.76
N ARG A 138 -9.17 -0.88 -30.91
CA ARG A 138 -9.78 -2.13 -31.43
C ARG A 138 -9.63 -3.30 -30.48
N ARG A 139 -8.49 -3.40 -29.80
CA ARG A 139 -8.24 -4.47 -28.82
C ARG A 139 -9.12 -4.36 -27.58
N HIS A 140 -9.48 -3.13 -27.17
CA HIS A 140 -10.33 -2.88 -26.02
C HIS A 140 -11.83 -2.99 -26.35
N SER A 141 -12.28 -2.38 -27.45
CA SER A 141 -13.69 -2.30 -27.83
C SER A 141 -14.19 -3.50 -28.66
N GLY A 142 -13.27 -4.35 -29.12
CA GLY A 142 -13.55 -5.55 -29.92
C GLY A 142 -13.23 -5.36 -31.40
N GLU A 143 -12.77 -6.43 -32.06
CA GLU A 143 -12.19 -6.40 -33.42
C GLU A 143 -13.13 -5.87 -34.52
N HIS A 144 -14.45 -5.89 -34.28
CA HIS A 144 -15.48 -5.46 -35.23
C HIS A 144 -16.35 -4.30 -34.72
N ALA A 145 -16.01 -3.68 -33.59
CA ALA A 145 -16.75 -2.53 -33.09
C ALA A 145 -16.47 -1.28 -33.93
N ASP A 146 -17.50 -0.46 -34.18
CA ASP A 146 -17.30 0.86 -34.77
C ASP A 146 -16.66 1.78 -33.72
N ILE A 147 -15.39 2.08 -33.95
CA ILE A 147 -14.53 2.84 -33.04
C ILE A 147 -14.42 4.31 -33.46
N SER A 148 -15.03 4.67 -34.60
CA SER A 148 -14.90 6.02 -35.18
C SER A 148 -15.35 7.12 -34.22
N GLN A 149 -16.45 6.91 -33.48
CA GLN A 149 -16.96 7.86 -32.49
C GLN A 149 -16.04 7.95 -31.27
N GLU A 150 -15.68 6.82 -30.65
CA GLU A 150 -14.79 6.79 -29.47
C GLU A 150 -13.41 7.39 -29.78
N ALA A 151 -12.86 7.09 -30.96
CA ALA A 151 -11.61 7.65 -31.45
C ALA A 151 -11.68 9.17 -31.60
N THR A 152 -12.79 9.68 -32.13
CA THR A 152 -13.02 11.12 -32.32
C THR A 152 -13.15 11.82 -30.98
N ASP A 153 -13.90 11.26 -30.05
CA ASP A 153 -14.08 11.81 -28.70
C ASP A 153 -12.73 11.90 -27.97
N ILE A 154 -11.92 10.83 -27.98
CA ILE A 154 -10.60 10.83 -27.33
C ILE A 154 -9.69 11.91 -27.94
N ARG A 155 -9.72 12.09 -29.26
CA ARG A 155 -8.92 13.13 -29.93
C ARG A 155 -9.37 14.54 -29.56
N LEU A 156 -10.67 14.81 -29.61
CA LEU A 156 -11.23 16.11 -29.23
C LEU A 156 -10.92 16.45 -27.75
N TYR A 157 -11.03 15.46 -26.86
CA TYR A 157 -10.66 15.65 -25.45
C TYR A 157 -9.16 15.91 -25.27
N THR A 158 -8.30 15.25 -26.03
CA THR A 158 -6.85 15.43 -25.95
C THR A 158 -6.45 16.82 -26.45
N GLU A 159 -6.98 17.24 -27.59
CA GLU A 159 -6.77 18.58 -28.15
C GLU A 159 -7.28 19.68 -27.20
N TYR A 160 -8.44 19.47 -26.57
CA TYR A 160 -8.95 20.36 -25.54
C TYR A 160 -8.00 20.49 -24.35
N ILE A 161 -7.42 19.38 -23.87
CA ILE A 161 -6.48 19.40 -22.74
C ILE A 161 -5.17 20.08 -23.12
N GLU A 162 -4.66 19.89 -24.34
CA GLU A 162 -3.43 20.56 -24.81
C GLU A 162 -3.59 22.07 -24.93
N GLN A 163 -4.81 22.57 -25.17
CA GLN A 163 -5.11 24.00 -25.20
C GLN A 163 -5.19 24.61 -23.79
N ILE A 164 -5.32 23.80 -22.74
CA ILE A 164 -5.31 24.29 -21.36
C ILE A 164 -3.86 24.58 -20.96
N PRO A 165 -3.52 25.81 -20.55
CA PRO A 165 -2.17 26.13 -20.09
C PRO A 165 -1.79 25.26 -18.89
N ASP A 166 -0.55 24.76 -18.88
CA ASP A 166 -0.01 23.93 -17.80
C ASP A 166 0.24 24.79 -16.55
N GLU A 167 -0.84 25.02 -15.81
CA GLU A 167 -0.86 25.81 -14.59
C GLU A 167 -0.48 24.90 -13.43
N GLY A 168 0.83 24.79 -13.15
CA GLY A 168 1.42 23.83 -12.20
C GLY A 168 0.80 23.76 -10.80
N LEU A 169 1.32 22.87 -9.95
CA LEU A 169 0.70 22.41 -8.68
C LEU A 169 0.11 23.48 -7.74
N LEU A 170 0.60 24.72 -7.77
CA LEU A 170 0.06 25.81 -6.95
C LEU A 170 -1.37 26.20 -7.33
N ASN A 171 -1.79 25.94 -8.56
CA ASN A 171 -3.14 26.27 -9.00
C ASN A 171 -4.21 25.32 -8.46
N LEU A 172 -3.80 24.15 -7.97
CA LEU A 172 -4.67 23.25 -7.23
C LEU A 172 -5.21 23.90 -5.95
N PHE A 173 -4.56 24.93 -5.40
CA PHE A 173 -5.01 25.66 -4.21
C PHE A 173 -6.05 26.75 -4.50
N GLN A 174 -6.56 26.86 -5.74
CA GLN A 174 -7.67 27.75 -6.02
C GLN A 174 -8.96 27.30 -5.30
N LYS A 175 -9.81 28.27 -4.93
CA LYS A 175 -11.10 28.04 -4.27
C LYS A 175 -12.02 27.09 -5.05
N ARG A 176 -11.87 27.03 -6.38
CA ARG A 176 -12.57 26.10 -7.28
C ARG A 176 -12.25 24.63 -6.97
N TYR A 177 -11.03 24.33 -6.54
CA TYR A 177 -10.56 22.97 -6.20
C TYR A 177 -10.52 22.71 -4.68
N ALA A 178 -10.98 23.66 -3.86
CA ALA A 178 -10.97 23.53 -2.40
C ALA A 178 -11.78 22.31 -1.92
N TYR A 179 -12.92 22.00 -2.54
CA TYR A 179 -13.72 20.84 -2.14
C TYR A 179 -12.97 19.50 -2.37
N PRO A 180 -12.44 19.21 -3.58
CA PRO A 180 -11.57 18.05 -3.77
C PRO A 180 -10.36 18.00 -2.82
N LEU A 181 -9.69 19.14 -2.60
CA LEU A 181 -8.54 19.21 -1.69
C LEU A 181 -8.91 18.87 -0.23
N ILE A 182 -10.05 19.36 0.25
CA ILE A 182 -10.54 19.05 1.60
C ILE A 182 -10.84 17.56 1.74
N VAL A 183 -11.42 16.93 0.71
CA VAL A 183 -11.66 15.48 0.70
C VAL A 183 -10.33 14.71 0.73
N CYS A 184 -9.35 15.09 -0.10
CA CYS A 184 -8.02 14.49 -0.08
C CYS A 184 -7.34 14.63 1.30
N ALA A 185 -7.37 15.83 1.88
CA ALA A 185 -6.84 16.08 3.22
C ALA A 185 -7.56 15.22 4.28
N GLY A 186 -8.89 15.09 4.19
CA GLY A 186 -9.68 14.20 5.05
C GLY A 186 -9.28 12.73 4.95
N LEU A 187 -8.94 12.26 3.74
CA LEU A 187 -8.40 10.90 3.56
C LEU A 187 -6.99 10.76 4.12
N MET A 188 -6.15 11.81 4.06
CA MET A 188 -4.83 11.80 4.72
C MET A 188 -4.97 11.69 6.24
N PHE A 189 -5.99 12.31 6.85
CA PHE A 189 -6.28 12.15 8.28
C PHE A 189 -6.53 10.69 8.68
N GLN A 190 -7.01 9.83 7.78
CA GLN A 190 -7.17 8.41 8.06
C GLN A 190 -5.82 7.69 8.27
N GLN A 191 -4.74 8.19 7.67
CA GLN A 191 -3.39 7.62 7.87
C GLN A 191 -2.86 7.91 9.27
N PHE A 192 -3.18 9.08 9.84
CA PHE A 192 -2.85 9.43 11.23
C PHE A 192 -3.54 8.54 12.26
N GLY A 193 -4.59 7.82 11.86
CA GLY A 193 -5.20 6.77 12.68
C GLY A 193 -4.25 5.60 12.98
N GLY A 194 -3.05 5.54 12.41
CA GLY A 194 -2.05 4.53 12.77
C GLY A 194 -2.31 3.16 12.16
N LEU A 195 -3.04 3.08 11.04
CA LEU A 195 -3.26 1.83 10.28
C LEU A 195 -1.92 1.14 9.93
N ASN A 196 -0.95 1.90 9.40
CA ASN A 196 0.38 1.35 9.07
C ASN A 196 1.18 0.98 10.33
N GLY A 197 1.02 1.74 11.42
CA GLY A 197 1.65 1.43 12.70
C GLY A 197 1.18 0.08 13.25
N PHE A 198 -0.13 -0.17 13.25
CA PHE A 198 -0.67 -1.48 13.64
C PHE A 198 -0.07 -2.60 12.79
N SER A 199 -0.03 -2.46 11.46
CA SER A 199 0.55 -3.49 10.59
C SER A 199 2.05 -3.73 10.84
N TYR A 200 2.85 -2.70 11.09
CA TYR A 200 4.30 -2.86 11.32
C TYR A 200 4.65 -3.45 12.68
N TYR A 201 3.80 -3.26 13.68
CA TYR A 201 4.00 -3.75 15.04
C TYR A 201 3.06 -4.89 15.40
N ALA A 202 2.27 -5.42 14.45
CA ALA A 202 1.26 -6.44 14.70
C ALA A 202 1.82 -7.65 15.47
N SER A 203 2.93 -8.22 15.01
CA SER A 203 3.56 -9.38 15.64
C SER A 203 3.94 -9.12 17.10
N PHE A 204 4.47 -7.93 17.40
CA PHE A 204 4.83 -7.50 18.75
C PHE A 204 3.61 -7.25 19.64
N ILE A 205 2.54 -6.67 19.09
CA ILE A 205 1.27 -6.44 19.81
C ILE A 205 0.65 -7.79 20.21
N PHE A 206 0.63 -8.78 19.32
CA PHE A 206 0.11 -10.11 19.63
C PHE A 206 0.97 -10.86 20.65
N GLU A 207 2.29 -10.73 20.57
CA GLU A 207 3.22 -11.30 21.56
C GLU A 207 3.02 -10.67 22.95
N SER A 208 2.86 -9.35 23.00
CA SER A 208 2.54 -8.61 24.25
C SER A 208 1.17 -8.99 24.83
N ALA A 209 0.23 -9.43 24.00
CA ALA A 209 -1.06 -9.95 24.40
C ALA A 209 -1.01 -11.44 24.85
N GLY A 210 0.14 -12.10 24.78
CA GLY A 210 0.34 -13.49 25.20
C GLY A 210 0.09 -14.54 24.11
N PHE A 211 -0.06 -14.14 22.84
CA PHE A 211 -0.24 -15.05 21.71
C PHE A 211 1.07 -15.24 20.92
N PRO A 212 1.30 -16.42 20.31
CA PRO A 212 2.43 -16.61 19.41
C PRO A 212 2.38 -15.62 18.23
N SER A 213 3.52 -14.98 17.94
CA SER A 213 3.66 -13.98 16.87
C SER A 213 3.29 -14.53 15.48
N THR A 214 3.51 -15.82 15.23
CA THR A 214 3.08 -16.55 14.02
C THR A 214 1.57 -16.52 13.84
N VAL A 215 0.80 -16.80 14.90
CA VAL A 215 -0.67 -16.82 14.87
C VAL A 215 -1.20 -15.42 14.65
N GLY A 216 -0.65 -14.42 15.34
CA GLY A 216 -1.00 -13.01 15.15
C GLY A 216 -0.77 -12.53 13.71
N SER A 217 0.39 -12.86 13.13
CA SER A 217 0.75 -12.45 11.78
C SER A 217 -0.12 -13.11 10.70
N ILE A 218 -0.43 -14.40 10.85
CA ILE A 218 -1.37 -15.11 9.96
C ILE A 218 -2.79 -14.55 10.12
N GLY A 219 -3.21 -14.24 11.35
CA GLY A 219 -4.49 -13.61 11.63
C GLY A 219 -4.65 -12.27 10.90
N VAL A 220 -3.63 -11.41 10.94
CA VAL A 220 -3.61 -10.14 10.18
C VAL A 220 -3.65 -10.40 8.67
N ALA A 221 -2.86 -11.34 8.16
CA ALA A 221 -2.85 -11.66 6.73
C ALA A 221 -4.24 -12.10 6.22
N VAL A 222 -4.91 -13.00 6.95
CA VAL A 222 -6.17 -13.58 6.48
C VAL A 222 -7.36 -12.68 6.82
N LEU A 223 -7.53 -12.32 8.10
CA LEU A 223 -8.72 -11.61 8.59
C LEU A 223 -8.69 -10.12 8.23
N GLN A 224 -7.54 -9.46 8.39
CA GLN A 224 -7.47 -8.03 8.08
C GLN A 224 -7.24 -7.79 6.59
N GLN A 225 -6.36 -8.55 5.93
CA GLN A 225 -5.96 -8.20 4.58
C GLN A 225 -6.84 -8.82 3.49
N ILE A 226 -7.07 -10.14 3.53
CA ILE A 226 -7.85 -10.84 2.49
C ILE A 226 -9.34 -10.64 2.70
N PHE A 227 -9.85 -10.95 3.90
CA PHE A 227 -11.29 -10.92 4.18
C PHE A 227 -11.89 -9.52 4.02
N MET A 228 -11.27 -8.49 4.58
CA MET A 228 -11.76 -7.11 4.43
C MET A 228 -11.62 -6.59 2.99
N ALA A 229 -10.61 -7.04 2.23
CA ALA A 229 -10.51 -6.66 0.82
C ALA A 229 -11.66 -7.23 -0.02
N ILE A 230 -12.02 -8.50 0.21
CA ILE A 230 -13.16 -9.14 -0.47
C ILE A 230 -14.46 -8.40 -0.14
N ILE A 231 -14.71 -8.12 1.14
CA ILE A 231 -15.88 -7.32 1.56
C ILE A 231 -15.85 -5.95 0.89
N GLY A 232 -14.70 -5.28 0.86
CA GLY A 232 -14.54 -3.97 0.23
C GLY A 232 -14.95 -3.97 -1.24
N VAL A 233 -14.50 -4.96 -2.01
CA VAL A 233 -14.83 -5.09 -3.44
C VAL A 233 -16.31 -5.43 -3.66
N LEU A 234 -16.88 -6.32 -2.84
CA LEU A 234 -18.30 -6.67 -3.00
C LEU A 234 -19.25 -5.52 -2.65
N PHE A 235 -18.86 -4.67 -1.69
CA PHE A 235 -19.68 -3.56 -1.22
C PHE A 235 -19.44 -2.24 -1.97
N ILE A 236 -18.30 -2.06 -2.64
CA ILE A 236 -18.00 -0.79 -3.32
C ILE A 236 -19.03 -0.46 -4.41
N ASP A 237 -19.46 -1.46 -5.16
CA ASP A 237 -20.41 -1.31 -6.26
C ASP A 237 -21.86 -1.14 -5.77
N LYS A 238 -22.17 -1.67 -4.57
CA LYS A 238 -23.55 -1.68 -4.03
C LYS A 238 -23.87 -0.50 -3.12
N SER A 239 -22.94 -0.09 -2.26
CA SER A 239 -23.18 0.90 -1.19
C SER A 239 -22.58 2.28 -1.49
N GLY A 240 -21.81 2.40 -2.57
CA GLY A 240 -21.09 3.62 -2.91
C GLY A 240 -19.90 3.88 -1.97
N ARG A 241 -19.03 4.81 -2.39
CA ARG A 241 -17.72 5.03 -1.74
C ARG A 241 -17.80 5.74 -0.38
N ARG A 242 -18.72 6.71 -0.22
CA ARG A 242 -18.80 7.54 1.01
C ARG A 242 -19.27 6.77 2.24
N PRO A 243 -20.35 5.95 2.19
CA PRO A 243 -20.77 5.16 3.34
C PRO A 243 -19.71 4.13 3.76
N LEU A 244 -19.04 3.52 2.78
CA LEU A 244 -17.98 2.53 3.02
C LEU A 244 -16.78 3.15 3.77
N LEU A 245 -16.37 4.36 3.41
CA LEU A 245 -15.31 5.11 4.09
C LEU A 245 -15.69 5.52 5.52
N LEU A 246 -16.93 5.95 5.74
CA LEU A 246 -17.41 6.32 7.08
C LEU A 246 -17.53 5.10 8.00
N MET A 247 -18.06 4.00 7.47
CA MET A 247 -18.20 2.74 8.23
C MET A 247 -16.84 2.16 8.61
N SER A 248 -15.87 2.17 7.69
CA SER A 248 -14.51 1.70 7.98
C SER A 248 -13.77 2.59 8.97
N ALA A 249 -13.91 3.92 8.87
CA ALA A 249 -13.34 4.85 9.84
C ALA A 249 -13.95 4.64 11.24
N GLY A 250 -15.28 4.50 11.33
CA GLY A 250 -15.99 4.21 12.57
C GLY A 250 -15.57 2.87 13.19
N GLY A 251 -15.55 1.80 12.38
CA GLY A 251 -15.11 0.47 12.82
C GLY A 251 -13.66 0.46 13.30
N SER A 252 -12.78 1.19 12.62
CA SER A 252 -11.37 1.30 13.02
C SER A 252 -11.19 2.13 14.30
N CYS A 253 -12.06 3.12 14.55
CA CYS A 253 -12.07 3.88 15.81
C CYS A 253 -12.49 2.98 16.97
N LEU A 254 -13.63 2.29 16.82
CA LEU A 254 -14.16 1.36 17.82
C LEU A 254 -13.16 0.24 18.14
N GLY A 255 -12.57 -0.38 17.11
CA GLY A 255 -11.57 -1.42 17.30
C GLY A 255 -10.38 -0.96 18.14
N ARG A 256 -9.89 0.27 17.92
CA ARG A 256 -8.78 0.82 18.70
C ARG A 256 -9.16 1.15 20.14
N VAL A 257 -10.37 1.65 20.37
CA VAL A 257 -10.89 1.86 21.73
C VAL A 257 -10.95 0.52 22.47
N ILE A 258 -11.44 -0.54 21.82
CA ILE A 258 -11.49 -1.88 22.40
C ILE A 258 -10.09 -2.38 22.72
N THR A 259 -9.15 -2.34 21.77
CA THR A 259 -7.77 -2.78 22.01
C THR A 259 -7.09 -1.98 23.12
N GLY A 260 -7.26 -0.66 23.14
CA GLY A 260 -6.73 0.21 24.20
C GLY A 260 -7.30 -0.14 25.57
N LEU A 261 -8.62 -0.37 25.65
CA LEU A 261 -9.27 -0.85 26.87
C LEU A 261 -8.75 -2.22 27.29
N SER A 262 -8.50 -3.15 26.35
CA SER A 262 -7.96 -4.47 26.67
C SER A 262 -6.59 -4.39 27.32
N PHE A 263 -5.66 -3.59 26.77
CA PHE A 263 -4.34 -3.39 27.37
C PHE A 263 -4.40 -2.63 28.69
N PHE A 264 -5.26 -1.62 28.79
CA PHE A 264 -5.46 -0.90 30.05
C PHE A 264 -5.98 -1.84 31.16
N LEU A 265 -6.91 -2.75 30.85
CA LEU A 265 -7.40 -3.76 31.78
C LEU A 265 -6.34 -4.83 32.11
N GLN A 266 -5.46 -5.17 31.17
CA GLN A 266 -4.32 -6.05 31.41
C GLN A 266 -3.34 -5.42 32.41
N GLU A 267 -3.08 -4.11 32.29
CA GLU A 267 -2.21 -3.35 33.18
C GLU A 267 -2.87 -3.09 34.56
N LEU A 268 -4.19 -2.89 34.60
CA LEU A 268 -4.97 -2.68 35.83
C LEU A 268 -5.19 -3.97 36.66
N SER A 269 -4.53 -5.09 36.34
CA SER A 269 -4.55 -6.34 37.13
C SER A 269 -5.92 -7.03 37.27
N LEU A 270 -6.48 -7.53 36.16
CA LEU A 270 -7.55 -8.56 36.16
C LEU A 270 -7.10 -9.92 35.61
N PHE A 271 -5.81 -10.07 35.31
CA PHE A 271 -5.14 -11.35 35.08
C PHE A 271 -3.81 -11.34 35.84
N LEU A 272 -3.87 -11.57 37.15
CA LEU A 272 -2.73 -12.21 37.81
C LEU A 272 -2.62 -13.61 37.21
N PRO A 273 -1.48 -13.98 36.59
CA PRO A 273 -1.27 -15.36 36.20
C PRO A 273 -1.44 -16.25 37.45
N SER A 274 -2.16 -17.35 37.33
CA SER A 274 -2.50 -18.26 38.42
C SER A 274 -1.29 -18.77 39.24
N TRP A 275 -0.07 -18.64 38.72
CA TRP A 275 1.18 -19.02 39.40
C TRP A 275 1.70 -17.97 40.42
N VAL A 276 1.31 -16.69 40.31
CA VAL A 276 1.68 -15.67 41.31
C VAL A 276 0.80 -15.77 42.56
N LEU A 277 -0.46 -16.20 42.40
CA LEU A 277 -1.36 -16.46 43.52
C LEU A 277 -0.94 -17.69 44.34
N SER A 278 -0.27 -18.68 43.73
CA SER A 278 0.27 -19.83 44.48
C SER A 278 1.49 -19.48 45.34
N GLU A 279 2.32 -18.52 44.93
CA GLU A 279 3.47 -18.08 45.74
C GLU A 279 3.05 -17.24 46.95
N LEU A 280 1.98 -16.44 46.82
CA LEU A 280 1.45 -15.67 47.95
C LEU A 280 0.73 -16.56 48.99
N TYR A 281 0.04 -17.62 48.56
CA TYR A 281 -0.59 -18.58 49.49
C TYR A 281 0.41 -19.54 50.16
N SER A 282 1.58 -19.76 49.54
CA SER A 282 2.67 -20.58 50.12
C SER A 282 3.51 -19.84 51.16
N SER A 283 3.41 -18.51 51.27
CA SER A 283 4.18 -17.74 52.25
C SER A 283 3.44 -17.48 53.58
N GLU A 284 2.15 -17.88 53.65
CA GLU A 284 1.30 -17.76 54.85
C GLU A 284 0.96 -19.11 55.52
N SER A 285 1.59 -20.22 55.11
CA SER A 285 1.51 -21.54 55.78
C SER A 285 2.87 -22.07 56.16
#